data_AF-A0A1I3EUX2-F1
#
_entry.id   AF-A0A1I3EUX2-F1
#
_cell.length_a   1.000
_cell.length_b   1.000
_cell.length_c   1.000
_cell.angle_alpha   90.00
_cell.angle_beta   90.00
_cell.angle_gamma   90.00
#
_symmetry.space_group_name_H-M   'P 1'
#
loop_
_entity.id
_entity.type
_entity.pdbx_description
1 polymer ?
#
loop_
_entity_poly.entity_id
_entity_poly.type
_entity_poly.pdbx_seq_one_letter_code
_entity_poly.pdbx_strand_id
1 'polypeptide(L)'
;MAYQPEFDDYLAFFETEPEILIPEVGWYYGAKFVSTRDDDRIVAVIAPGEGEISFKWWQNRTLRADFNLKGVVDWSLDCTSQREVLFLKFHQPGMGFLSLQLKPTICFAWVTEWA
;
A
#
# COMPACT_ATOMS: atom_id res chain seq x y z
N MET A 1 -7.27 -13.97 -6.98
CA MET A 1 -8.16 -14.35 -5.84
C MET A 1 -7.72 -13.48 -4.69
N ALA A 2 -8.64 -12.74 -4.06
CA ALA A 2 -8.28 -11.84 -2.98
C ALA A 2 -8.15 -12.59 -1.65
N TYR A 3 -7.10 -12.31 -0.89
CA TYR A 3 -6.83 -12.89 0.42
C TYR A 3 -6.15 -11.86 1.33
N GLN A 4 -6.15 -12.12 2.64
CA GLN A 4 -5.48 -11.26 3.61
C GLN A 4 -3.96 -11.40 3.46
N PRO A 5 -3.20 -10.32 3.18
CA PRO A 5 -1.77 -10.42 2.93
C PRO A 5 -1.00 -10.69 4.21
N GLU A 6 0.03 -11.52 4.10
CA GLU A 6 1.06 -11.73 5.10
C GLU A 6 2.30 -10.90 4.79
N PHE A 7 3.30 -10.96 5.67
CA PHE A 7 4.53 -10.18 5.50
C PHE A 7 5.24 -10.45 4.16
N ASP A 8 5.35 -11.73 3.79
CA ASP A 8 6.01 -12.17 2.55
C ASP A 8 5.29 -11.67 1.29
N ASP A 9 3.96 -11.46 1.36
CA ASP A 9 3.20 -10.89 0.26
C ASP A 9 3.54 -9.42 0.04
N TYR A 10 3.76 -8.66 1.12
CA TYR A 10 4.22 -7.27 1.01
C TYR A 10 5.65 -7.19 0.48
N LEU A 11 6.54 -8.11 0.87
CA LEU A 11 7.87 -8.24 0.28
C LEU A 11 7.78 -8.46 -1.24
N ALA A 12 6.91 -9.38 -1.67
CA ALA A 12 6.70 -9.67 -3.09
C ALA A 12 6.06 -8.49 -3.86
N PHE A 13 5.11 -7.78 -3.24
CA PHE A 13 4.41 -6.66 -3.85
C PHE A 13 5.33 -5.43 -4.06
N PHE A 14 6.08 -5.05 -3.03
CA PHE A 14 6.99 -3.90 -3.08
C PHE A 14 8.36 -4.25 -3.69
N GLU A 15 8.70 -5.54 -3.76
CA GLU A 15 9.97 -6.08 -4.31
C GLU A 15 11.21 -5.51 -3.60
N THR A 16 11.09 -5.29 -2.28
CA THR A 16 12.16 -4.78 -1.43
C THR A 16 11.95 -5.22 0.01
N GLU A 17 13.05 -5.38 0.73
CA GLU A 17 13.00 -5.51 2.19
C GLU A 17 12.60 -4.17 2.83
N PRO A 18 11.73 -4.17 3.85
CA PRO A 18 11.35 -2.97 4.56
C PRO A 18 12.31 -2.67 5.71
N GLU A 19 12.34 -1.39 6.08
CA GLU A 19 12.78 -0.95 7.39
C GLU A 19 11.63 -1.13 8.40
N ILE A 20 11.82 -1.96 9.43
CA ILE A 20 10.85 -2.09 10.52
C ILE A 20 11.00 -0.88 11.44
N LEU A 21 9.95 -0.07 11.54
CA LEU A 21 10.01 1.22 12.22
C LEU A 21 10.03 1.10 13.75
N ILE A 22 9.39 0.04 14.27
CA ILE A 22 9.31 -0.24 15.71
C ILE A 22 9.68 -1.72 15.92
N PRO A 23 10.98 -2.05 16.03
CA PRO A 23 11.46 -3.42 16.11
C PRO A 23 10.85 -4.25 17.26
N GLU A 24 10.43 -3.60 18.34
CA GLU A 24 9.89 -4.24 19.54
C GLU A 24 8.51 -4.88 19.31
N VAL A 25 7.73 -4.34 18.38
CA VAL A 25 6.36 -4.80 18.08
C VAL A 25 6.24 -5.43 16.69
N GLY A 26 7.24 -5.22 15.82
CA GLY A 26 7.34 -5.85 14.52
C GLY A 26 6.60 -5.12 13.38
N TRP A 27 6.65 -5.72 12.20
CA TRP A 27 6.17 -5.12 10.94
C TRP A 27 4.70 -4.71 10.95
N TYR A 28 3.86 -5.44 11.71
CA TYR A 28 2.41 -5.25 11.75
C TYR A 28 2.01 -3.84 12.22
N TYR A 29 2.90 -3.15 12.94
CA TYR A 29 2.69 -1.80 13.46
C TYR A 29 3.52 -0.74 12.72
N GLY A 30 4.30 -1.12 11.70
CA GLY A 30 5.10 -0.19 10.93
C GLY A 30 6.23 -0.85 10.16
N ALA A 31 6.02 -1.04 8.87
CA ALA A 31 7.05 -1.46 7.92
C ALA A 31 7.13 -0.44 6.78
N LYS A 32 8.33 0.09 6.54
CA LYS A 32 8.61 1.08 5.51
C LYS A 32 9.34 0.45 4.34
N PHE A 33 8.70 0.47 3.19
CA PHE A 33 9.22 -0.01 1.92
C PHE A 33 9.72 1.16 1.08
N VAL A 34 10.91 1.03 0.51
CA VAL A 34 11.48 1.98 -0.44
C VAL A 34 11.83 1.24 -1.71
N SER A 35 10.97 1.35 -2.73
CA SER A 35 11.15 0.67 -4.01
C SER A 35 11.56 1.67 -5.09
N THR A 36 12.52 1.31 -5.93
CA THR A 36 12.94 2.13 -7.08
C THR A 36 12.89 1.27 -8.33
N ARG A 37 12.16 1.73 -9.35
CA ARG A 37 11.92 1.01 -10.61
C ARG A 37 12.00 2.02 -11.75
N ASP A 38 13.05 1.93 -12.57
CA ASP A 38 13.35 2.93 -13.61
C ASP A 38 13.34 4.37 -13.04
N ASP A 39 12.44 5.22 -13.53
CA ASP A 39 12.27 6.61 -13.11
C ASP A 39 11.35 6.78 -11.88
N ASP A 40 10.74 5.69 -11.42
CA ASP A 40 9.80 5.67 -10.32
C ASP A 40 10.49 5.38 -8.99
N ARG A 41 10.20 6.22 -7.99
CA ARG A 41 10.56 6.00 -6.60
C ARG A 41 9.28 5.94 -5.78
N ILE A 42 9.11 4.85 -5.05
CA ILE A 42 7.98 4.62 -4.14
C ILE A 42 8.52 4.57 -2.72
N VAL A 43 7.85 5.28 -1.82
CA VAL A 43 8.03 5.13 -0.38
C VAL A 43 6.66 4.81 0.21
N ALA A 44 6.49 3.62 0.76
CA ALA A 44 5.26 3.19 1.40
C ALA A 44 5.52 2.80 2.84
N VAL A 45 4.60 3.13 3.73
CA VAL A 45 4.56 2.61 5.09
C VAL A 45 3.25 1.87 5.25
N ILE A 46 3.31 0.61 5.66
CA ILE A 46 2.14 -0.17 6.05
C ILE A 46 2.18 -0.39 7.56
N ALA A 47 1.04 -0.25 8.21
CA ALA A 47 0.85 -0.62 9.61
C ALA A 47 -0.56 -1.20 9.77
N PRO A 48 -0.79 -2.47 9.37
CA PRO A 48 -2.12 -3.06 9.46
C PRO A 48 -2.71 -3.06 10.87
N GLY A 49 -1.89 -3.22 11.91
CA GLY A 49 -2.31 -3.16 13.31
C GLY A 49 -2.75 -1.77 13.78
N GLU A 50 -2.24 -0.72 13.15
CA GLU A 50 -2.67 0.66 13.39
C GLU A 50 -3.81 1.08 12.42
N GLY A 51 -4.12 0.25 11.43
CA GLY A 51 -5.06 0.60 10.37
C GLY A 51 -4.58 1.76 9.51
N GLU A 52 -3.26 1.88 9.30
CA GLU A 52 -2.64 3.01 8.60
C GLU A 52 -1.85 2.58 7.36
N ILE A 53 -1.91 3.42 6.32
CA ILE A 53 -1.02 3.38 5.17
C ILE A 53 -0.51 4.78 4.83
N SER A 54 0.76 4.90 4.50
CA SER A 54 1.30 6.06 3.80
C SER A 54 1.91 5.62 2.48
N PHE A 55 1.71 6.41 1.44
CA PHE A 55 2.28 6.15 0.12
C PHE A 55 2.71 7.45 -0.52
N LYS A 56 3.95 7.46 -1.00
CA LYS A 56 4.51 8.53 -1.80
C LYS A 56 5.13 7.95 -3.05
N TRP A 57 4.84 8.56 -4.17
CA TRP A 57 5.39 8.17 -5.46
C TRP A 57 5.94 9.39 -6.19
N TRP A 58 7.20 9.28 -6.60
CA TRP A 58 7.85 10.21 -7.50
C TRP A 58 8.13 9.51 -8.82
N GLN A 59 7.94 10.22 -9.92
CA GLN A 59 8.38 9.82 -11.24
C GLN A 59 9.25 10.93 -11.80
N ASN A 60 10.47 10.62 -12.25
CA ASN A 60 11.40 11.62 -12.76
C ASN A 60 11.58 12.80 -11.78
N ARG A 61 11.73 12.47 -10.48
CA ARG A 61 11.83 13.41 -9.34
C ARG A 61 10.58 14.28 -9.08
N THR A 62 9.54 14.16 -9.88
CA THR A 62 8.27 14.87 -9.68
C THR A 62 7.36 14.04 -8.80
N LEU A 63 6.87 14.61 -7.69
CA LEU A 63 5.89 13.95 -6.83
C LEU A 63 4.56 13.79 -7.61
N ARG A 64 4.13 12.55 -7.82
CA ARG A 64 2.90 12.20 -8.54
C ARG A 64 1.74 11.91 -7.60
N ALA A 65 2.03 11.33 -6.43
CA ALA A 65 1.06 11.03 -5.41
C ALA A 65 1.70 11.10 -4.01
N ASP A 66 0.94 11.61 -3.05
CA ASP A 66 1.28 11.61 -1.62
C ASP A 66 -0.02 11.50 -0.84
N PHE A 67 -0.21 10.38 -0.16
CA PHE A 67 -1.35 10.19 0.73
C PHE A 67 -0.95 9.47 2.01
N ASN A 68 -1.66 9.80 3.07
CA ASN A 68 -1.61 9.14 4.36
C ASN A 68 -3.06 8.89 4.78
N LEU A 69 -3.42 7.62 4.88
CA LEU A 69 -4.79 7.18 5.14
C LEU A 69 -4.80 6.36 6.42
N LYS A 70 -5.86 6.57 7.21
CA LYS A 70 -6.08 5.92 8.50
C LYS A 70 -7.45 5.25 8.53
N GLY A 71 -7.65 4.36 9.49
CA GLY A 71 -8.92 3.65 9.65
C GLY A 71 -9.13 2.56 8.60
N VAL A 72 -8.06 2.00 8.07
CA VAL A 72 -8.10 0.79 7.25
C VAL A 72 -8.51 -0.37 8.16
N VAL A 73 -9.56 -1.10 7.77
CA VAL A 73 -10.10 -2.24 8.53
C VAL A 73 -9.92 -3.58 7.83
N ASP A 74 -9.67 -3.54 6.53
CA ASP A 74 -9.50 -4.74 5.71
C ASP A 74 -8.39 -4.49 4.70
N TRP A 75 -7.44 -5.41 4.66
CA TRP A 75 -6.33 -5.43 3.72
C TRP A 75 -6.47 -6.70 2.91
N SER A 76 -6.44 -6.59 1.59
CA SER A 76 -6.48 -7.76 0.72
C SER A 76 -5.57 -7.58 -0.48
N LEU A 77 -4.92 -8.66 -0.90
CA LEU A 77 -4.10 -8.68 -2.12
C LEU A 77 -4.79 -9.55 -3.17
N ASP A 78 -5.06 -8.98 -4.34
CA ASP A 78 -5.48 -9.74 -5.52
C ASP A 78 -4.29 -9.96 -6.44
N CYS A 79 -3.73 -11.16 -6.37
CA CYS A 79 -2.70 -11.63 -7.29
C CYS A 79 -3.33 -12.42 -8.42
N THR A 80 -3.04 -11.99 -9.66
CA THR A 80 -3.31 -12.75 -10.88
C THR A 80 -2.00 -12.85 -11.68
N SER A 81 -1.97 -13.67 -12.73
CA SER A 81 -0.77 -13.83 -13.57
C SER A 81 -0.29 -12.55 -14.27
N GLN A 82 -1.10 -11.49 -14.30
CA GLN A 82 -0.78 -10.24 -15.00
C GLN A 82 -0.73 -9.00 -14.09
N ARG A 83 -1.27 -9.08 -12.87
CA ARG A 83 -1.35 -7.93 -11.97
C ARG A 83 -1.40 -8.36 -10.52
N GLU A 84 -0.87 -7.50 -9.67
CA GLU A 84 -0.99 -7.57 -8.22
C GLU A 84 -1.58 -6.25 -7.73
N VAL A 85 -2.70 -6.33 -7.00
CA VAL A 85 -3.42 -5.15 -6.53
C VAL A 85 -3.68 -5.28 -5.04
N LEU A 86 -3.16 -4.32 -4.26
CA LEU A 86 -3.46 -4.15 -2.86
C LEU A 86 -4.76 -3.35 -2.70
N PHE A 87 -5.76 -3.95 -2.07
CA PHE A 87 -7.05 -3.36 -1.79
C PHE A 87 -7.18 -3.07 -0.29
N LEU A 88 -7.59 -1.85 0.03
CA LEU A 88 -7.85 -1.38 1.39
C LEU A 88 -9.31 -0.98 1.52
N LYS A 89 -10.00 -1.44 2.56
CA LYS A 89 -11.32 -0.92 2.94
C LYS A 89 -11.22 -0.13 4.23
N PHE A 90 -12.06 0.89 4.34
CA PHE A 90 -12.04 1.82 5.47
C PHE A 90 -13.31 1.67 6.31
N HIS A 91 -13.22 1.97 7.60
CA HIS A 91 -14.38 1.97 8.49
C HIS A 91 -15.35 3.14 8.20
N GLN A 92 -14.85 4.22 7.60
CA GLN A 92 -15.57 5.49 7.53
C GLN A 92 -16.74 5.43 6.53
N PRO A 93 -17.94 5.88 6.93
CA PRO A 93 -19.05 6.08 6.00
C PRO A 93 -18.61 6.99 4.85
N GLY A 94 -18.89 6.58 3.61
CA GLY A 94 -18.52 7.34 2.41
C GLY A 94 -17.11 7.12 1.88
N MET A 95 -16.23 6.33 2.53
CA MET A 95 -15.03 5.79 1.90
C MET A 95 -15.25 4.32 1.54
N GLY A 96 -15.32 4.02 0.25
CA GLY A 96 -15.51 2.66 -0.24
C GLY A 96 -14.23 1.83 -0.10
N PHE A 97 -13.24 2.14 -0.93
CA PHE A 97 -11.97 1.40 -0.97
C PHE A 97 -10.86 2.22 -1.63
N LEU A 98 -9.62 1.85 -1.35
CA LEU A 98 -8.43 2.19 -2.14
C LEU A 98 -7.93 0.92 -2.82
N SER A 99 -7.58 1.03 -4.10
CA SER A 99 -6.76 0.03 -4.80
C SER A 99 -5.42 0.64 -5.16
N LEU A 100 -4.35 -0.14 -5.00
CA LEU A 100 -2.98 0.22 -5.35
C LEU A 100 -2.35 -0.92 -6.15
N GLN A 101 -1.81 -0.61 -7.32
CA GLN A 101 -1.06 -1.50 -8.18
C GLN A 101 0.31 -0.86 -8.44
N LEU A 102 1.39 -1.63 -8.37
CA LEU A 102 2.75 -1.12 -8.63
C LEU A 102 3.36 -1.65 -9.94
N LYS A 103 2.79 -2.70 -10.53
CA LYS A 103 3.26 -3.34 -11.77
C LYS A 103 2.10 -3.89 -12.60
N PRO A 104 2.17 -3.87 -13.95
CA PRO A 104 3.26 -3.31 -14.77
C PRO A 104 3.26 -1.77 -14.84
N THR A 105 2.23 -1.12 -14.29
CA THR A 105 2.12 0.34 -14.22
C THR A 105 1.59 0.71 -12.86
N ILE A 106 2.12 1.78 -12.28
CA ILE A 106 1.68 2.32 -11.00
C ILE A 106 0.31 2.96 -11.20
N CYS A 107 -0.70 2.38 -10.55
CA CYS A 107 -2.08 2.85 -10.58
C CYS A 107 -2.62 2.87 -9.16
N PHE A 108 -3.35 3.92 -8.82
CA PHE A 108 -4.17 3.93 -7.62
C PHE A 108 -5.54 4.50 -7.94
N ALA A 109 -6.56 3.98 -7.29
CA ALA A 109 -7.91 4.50 -7.38
C ALA A 109 -8.53 4.42 -5.99
N TRP A 110 -9.31 5.42 -5.64
CA TRP A 110 -10.19 5.33 -4.48
C TRP A 110 -11.61 5.69 -4.88
N VAL A 111 -12.57 5.11 -4.17
CA VAL A 111 -13.98 5.44 -4.31
C VAL A 111 -14.43 6.10 -3.03
N THR A 112 -14.95 7.32 -3.16
CA THR A 112 -15.61 8.06 -2.08
C THR A 112 -17.01 8.43 -2.53
N GLU A 113 -17.99 8.29 -1.64
CA GLU A 113 -19.31 8.87 -1.83
C GLU A 113 -19.25 10.34 -1.40
N TRP A 114 -19.78 11.22 -2.24
CA TRP A 114 -19.92 12.63 -1.90
C TRP A 114 -21.07 12.76 -0.89
N ALA A 115 -20.77 13.34 0.28
CA ALA A 115 -21.76 13.70 1.29
C ALA A 115 -22.55 14.96 0.88
#